data_AF-F7R2Q4-F1
#
_entry.id   AF-F7R2Q4-F1
#
_cell.length_a   1.000
_cell.length_b   1.000
_cell.length_c   1.000
_cell.angle_alpha   90.00
_cell.angle_beta   90.00
_cell.angle_gamma   90.00
#
_symmetry.space_group_name_H-M   'P 1'
#
loop_
_entity.id
_entity.type
_entity.pdbx_description
1 polymer ?
#
loop_
_entity_poly.entity_id
_entity_poly.type
_entity_poly.pdbx_seq_one_letter_code
_entity_poly.pdbx_strand_id
1 'polypeptide(L)'
;MFLATVPKDKNAALFLCLEIVLGIVIVCLPKIISVKFDLYLPPMIYGFFLLFIFGAIYLGTIYHFYRIPYWDKGLHLISGALLASFALALFGALVPKEQQELPPGFISLYATAFAMMCGVLWEFYEFTCDSFGMNLQRYMANGHMLVGRAALMDTMGDLIADFIGAVVFAAVAFVQIKKNDSWMQKFFFHKN
;
A
#
# COMPACT_ATOMS: atom_id res chain seq x y z
N MET A 1 15.31 -22.53 -13.55
CA MET A 1 14.16 -23.04 -12.79
C MET A 1 14.50 -22.91 -11.31
N PHE A 2 14.21 -21.75 -10.71
CA PHE A 2 14.43 -21.55 -9.28
C PHE A 2 13.18 -22.09 -8.56
N LEU A 3 13.26 -23.32 -8.09
CA LEU A 3 12.23 -23.89 -7.23
C LEU A 3 12.29 -23.16 -5.89
N ALA A 4 11.19 -22.52 -5.49
CA ALA A 4 11.01 -22.00 -4.14
C ALA A 4 11.35 -23.13 -3.14
N THR A 5 12.41 -22.94 -2.37
CA THR A 5 12.82 -23.92 -1.36
C THR A 5 11.79 -23.89 -0.24
N VAL A 6 11.07 -25.00 -0.08
CA VAL A 6 10.15 -25.22 1.04
C VAL A 6 10.92 -25.03 2.36
N PRO A 7 10.43 -24.21 3.32
CA PRO A 7 11.10 -24.05 4.61
C PRO A 7 11.27 -25.40 5.31
N LYS A 8 12.46 -25.67 5.84
CA LYS A 8 12.76 -26.90 6.62
C LYS A 8 12.01 -26.96 7.96
N ASP A 9 11.51 -25.82 8.43
CA ASP A 9 10.71 -25.70 9.65
C ASP A 9 9.22 -25.73 9.31
N LYS A 10 8.48 -26.64 9.93
CA LYS A 10 7.02 -26.78 9.76
C LYS A 10 6.27 -25.49 10.09
N ASN A 11 6.76 -24.70 11.04
CA ASN A 11 6.13 -23.43 11.42
C ASN A 11 6.31 -22.37 10.33
N ALA A 12 7.50 -22.30 9.72
CA ALA A 12 7.76 -21.41 8.59
C ALA A 12 6.96 -21.80 7.33
N ALA A 13 6.77 -23.10 7.10
CA ALA A 13 5.90 -23.56 6.01
C ALA A 13 4.42 -23.21 6.25
N LEU A 14 3.92 -23.38 7.48
CA LEU A 14 2.55 -23.00 7.84
C LEU A 14 2.33 -21.48 7.70
N PHE A 15 3.30 -20.68 8.15
CA PHE A 15 3.26 -19.23 8.03
C PHE A 15 3.19 -18.78 6.57
N LEU A 16 4.06 -19.33 5.71
CA LEU A 16 4.04 -19.06 4.27
C LEU A 16 2.69 -19.45 3.63
N CYS A 17 2.11 -20.59 4.02
CA CYS A 17 0.79 -20.99 3.54
C CYS A 17 -0.31 -19.99 3.95
N LEU A 18 -0.27 -19.49 5.19
CA LEU A 18 -1.19 -18.47 5.68
C LEU A 18 -1.06 -17.17 4.88
N GLU A 19 0.16 -16.69 4.65
CA GLU A 19 0.42 -15.49 3.83
C GLU A 19 -0.12 -15.63 2.41
N ILE A 20 0.09 -16.78 1.77
CA ILE A 20 -0.41 -17.05 0.42
C ILE A 20 -1.95 -17.06 0.40
N VAL A 21 -2.59 -17.73 1.37
CA VAL A 21 -4.06 -17.77 1.46
C VAL A 21 -4.64 -16.38 1.70
N LEU A 22 -4.09 -15.63 2.65
CA LEU A 22 -4.50 -14.25 2.93
C LEU A 22 -4.28 -13.36 1.70
N GLY A 23 -3.15 -13.55 1.00
CA GLY A 23 -2.85 -12.86 -0.24
C GLY A 23 -3.89 -13.10 -1.34
N ILE A 24 -4.31 -14.36 -1.54
CA ILE A 24 -5.38 -14.71 -2.49
C ILE A 24 -6.70 -14.03 -2.09
N VAL A 25 -7.05 -14.06 -0.79
CA VAL A 25 -8.26 -13.39 -0.28
C VAL A 25 -8.21 -11.89 -0.58
N ILE A 26 -7.07 -11.23 -0.35
CA ILE A 26 -6.89 -9.81 -0.63
C ILE A 26 -7.03 -9.52 -2.13
N VAL A 27 -6.41 -10.32 -3.00
CA VAL A 27 -6.56 -10.19 -4.48
C VAL A 27 -8.04 -10.25 -4.90
N CYS A 28 -8.83 -11.11 -4.27
CA CYS A 28 -10.25 -11.26 -4.57
C CYS A 28 -11.13 -10.13 -3.99
N LEU A 29 -10.62 -9.34 -3.05
CA LEU A 29 -11.40 -8.35 -2.31
C LEU A 29 -12.09 -7.30 -3.20
N PRO A 30 -11.44 -6.68 -4.21
CA PRO A 30 -12.12 -5.77 -5.13
C PRO A 30 -13.31 -6.41 -5.84
N LYS A 31 -13.17 -7.68 -6.28
CA LYS A 31 -14.24 -8.38 -6.97
C LYS A 31 -15.40 -8.68 -6.02
N ILE A 32 -15.11 -9.13 -4.81
CA ILE A 32 -16.12 -9.38 -3.78
C ILE A 32 -16.88 -8.09 -3.46
N ILE A 33 -16.18 -6.97 -3.27
CA ILE A 33 -16.79 -5.67 -3.01
C ILE A 33 -17.69 -5.24 -4.18
N SER A 34 -17.20 -5.40 -5.42
CA SER A 34 -18.00 -5.04 -6.61
C SER A 34 -19.31 -5.81 -6.71
N VAL A 35 -19.32 -7.11 -6.40
CA VAL A 35 -20.52 -7.95 -6.49
C VAL A 35 -21.47 -7.71 -5.31
N LYS A 36 -20.93 -7.51 -4.10
CA LYS A 36 -21.75 -7.41 -2.88
C LYS A 36 -22.30 -6.01 -2.63
N PHE A 37 -21.56 -4.97 -3.02
CA PHE A 37 -21.89 -3.57 -2.70
C PHE A 37 -22.09 -2.69 -3.94
N ASP A 38 -22.04 -3.25 -5.16
CA ASP A 38 -22.11 -2.52 -6.43
C ASP A 38 -21.14 -1.32 -6.48
N LEU A 39 -19.94 -1.54 -5.95
CA LEU A 39 -18.92 -0.52 -5.79
C LEU A 39 -17.65 -0.95 -6.52
N TYR A 40 -17.37 -0.28 -7.63
CA TYR A 40 -16.25 -0.60 -8.50
C TYR A 40 -15.09 0.35 -8.26
N LEU A 41 -13.90 -0.23 -8.06
CA LEU A 41 -12.65 0.54 -8.05
C LEU A 41 -12.40 1.12 -9.43
N PRO A 42 -12.05 2.41 -9.54
CA PRO A 42 -11.66 3.00 -10.81
C PRO A 42 -10.38 2.32 -11.35
N PRO A 43 -10.21 2.27 -12.69
CA PRO A 43 -9.12 1.51 -13.31
C PRO A 43 -7.71 1.86 -12.82
N MET A 44 -7.45 3.13 -12.51
CA MET A 44 -6.12 3.57 -12.05
C MET A 44 -5.79 3.00 -10.66
N ILE A 45 -6.73 3.07 -9.71
CA ILE A 45 -6.55 2.51 -8.37
C ILE A 45 -6.43 1.00 -8.44
N TYR A 46 -7.26 0.36 -9.27
CA TYR A 46 -7.19 -1.08 -9.49
C TYR A 46 -5.84 -1.51 -10.08
N GLY A 47 -5.30 -0.74 -11.03
CA GLY A 47 -3.97 -0.97 -11.60
C GLY A 47 -2.85 -0.88 -10.56
N PHE A 48 -2.86 0.17 -9.72
CA PHE A 48 -1.90 0.30 -8.62
C PHE A 48 -2.03 -0.85 -7.61
N PHE A 49 -3.26 -1.23 -7.26
CA PHE A 49 -3.52 -2.35 -6.37
C PHE A 49 -2.94 -3.65 -6.90
N LEU A 50 -3.17 -3.97 -8.18
CA LEU A 50 -2.62 -5.16 -8.81
C LEU A 50 -1.08 -5.12 -8.87
N LEU A 51 -0.50 -3.96 -9.20
CA LEU A 51 0.95 -3.80 -9.24
C LEU A 51 1.58 -4.02 -7.85
N PHE A 52 1.00 -3.43 -6.81
CA PHE A 52 1.45 -3.59 -5.44
C PHE A 52 1.36 -5.05 -4.99
N ILE A 53 0.21 -5.69 -5.17
CA ILE A 53 -0.01 -7.08 -4.76
C ILE A 53 0.88 -8.06 -5.54
N PHE A 54 1.05 -7.85 -6.84
CA PHE A 54 2.00 -8.63 -7.64
C PHE A 54 3.44 -8.47 -7.13
N GLY A 55 3.85 -7.25 -6.79
CA GLY A 55 5.17 -6.96 -6.25
C GLY A 55 5.41 -7.54 -4.86
N ALA A 56 4.43 -7.42 -3.96
CA ALA A 56 4.54 -7.85 -2.56
C ALA A 56 4.45 -9.38 -2.43
N ILE A 57 3.40 -9.99 -2.99
CA ILE A 57 3.12 -11.41 -2.76
C ILE A 57 3.85 -12.28 -3.77
N TYR A 58 3.64 -12.03 -5.06
CA TYR A 58 4.19 -12.90 -6.10
C TYR A 58 5.72 -12.72 -6.20
N LEU A 59 6.21 -11.50 -6.40
CA LEU A 59 7.65 -11.28 -6.50
C LEU A 59 8.33 -11.31 -5.12
N GLY A 60 7.78 -10.61 -4.13
CA GLY A 60 8.34 -10.49 -2.78
C GLY A 60 8.36 -11.82 -2.03
N THR A 61 7.19 -12.35 -1.66
CA THR A 61 7.08 -13.56 -0.84
C THR A 61 7.49 -14.83 -1.60
N ILE A 62 6.90 -15.10 -2.77
CA ILE A 62 7.09 -16.37 -3.49
C ILE A 62 8.47 -16.44 -4.17
N TYR A 63 8.90 -15.36 -4.84
CA TYR A 63 10.19 -15.30 -5.53
C TYR A 63 11.34 -14.70 -4.71
N HIS A 64 11.09 -14.37 -3.43
CA HIS A 64 12.07 -13.85 -2.48
C HIS A 64 12.73 -12.52 -2.87
N PHE A 65 12.02 -11.65 -3.60
CA PHE A 65 12.55 -10.34 -4.00
C PHE A 65 12.80 -9.40 -2.82
N TYR A 66 12.26 -9.67 -1.62
CA TYR A 66 12.62 -8.93 -0.41
C TYR A 66 14.12 -9.00 -0.04
N ARG A 67 14.89 -9.90 -0.67
CA ARG A 67 16.36 -9.95 -0.59
C ARG A 67 17.06 -8.94 -1.50
N ILE A 68 16.38 -8.44 -2.52
CA ILE A 68 16.89 -7.39 -3.40
C ILE A 68 16.87 -6.07 -2.60
N PRO A 69 17.99 -5.32 -2.56
CA PRO A 69 18.05 -4.06 -1.85
C PRO A 69 16.92 -3.10 -2.28
N TYR A 70 16.27 -2.48 -1.31
CA TYR A 70 15.20 -1.49 -1.49
C TYR A 70 13.92 -1.98 -2.18
N TRP A 71 13.74 -3.29 -2.39
CA TRP A 71 12.50 -3.83 -2.95
C TRP A 71 11.27 -3.36 -2.17
N ASP A 72 11.35 -3.48 -0.85
CA ASP A 72 10.31 -3.03 0.09
C ASP A 72 9.98 -1.55 -0.08
N LYS A 73 11.02 -0.71 -0.11
CA LYS A 73 10.85 0.74 -0.26
C LYS A 73 10.19 1.09 -1.59
N GLY A 74 10.45 0.31 -2.64
CA GLY A 74 9.74 0.43 -3.92
C GLY A 74 8.25 0.10 -3.80
N LEU A 75 7.90 -0.94 -3.04
CA LEU A 75 6.50 -1.28 -2.74
C LEU A 75 5.82 -0.18 -1.94
N HIS A 76 6.47 0.36 -0.91
CA HIS A 76 5.95 1.50 -0.13
C HIS A 76 5.74 2.75 -1.00
N LEU A 77 6.67 3.07 -1.91
CA LEU A 77 6.47 4.17 -2.86
C LEU A 77 5.22 3.98 -3.73
N ILE A 78 4.99 2.76 -4.23
CA ILE A 78 3.78 2.42 -4.99
C ILE A 78 2.54 2.47 -4.08
N SER A 79 2.66 2.00 -2.84
CA SER A 79 1.58 1.97 -1.84
C SER A 79 1.15 3.38 -1.44
N GLY A 80 2.08 4.31 -1.23
CA GLY A 80 1.79 5.71 -0.94
C GLY A 80 1.00 6.39 -2.05
N ALA A 81 1.37 6.15 -3.31
CA ALA A 81 0.61 6.64 -4.46
C ALA A 81 -0.77 6.00 -4.58
N LEU A 82 -0.86 4.67 -4.37
CA LEU A 82 -2.12 3.93 -4.32
C LEU A 82 -3.07 4.51 -3.27
N LEU A 83 -2.61 4.68 -2.04
CA LEU A 83 -3.41 5.17 -0.92
C LEU A 83 -3.81 6.63 -1.09
N ALA A 84 -2.93 7.47 -1.64
CA ALA A 84 -3.28 8.86 -1.98
C ALA A 84 -4.36 8.92 -3.08
N SER A 85 -4.29 8.02 -4.08
CA SER A 85 -5.33 7.91 -5.10
C SER A 85 -6.66 7.36 -4.55
N PHE A 86 -6.58 6.43 -3.60
CA PHE A 86 -7.74 5.91 -2.87
C PHE A 86 -8.40 6.95 -1.98
N ALA A 87 -7.63 7.89 -1.42
CA ALA A 87 -8.17 9.03 -0.70
C ALA A 87 -9.16 9.84 -1.56
N LEU A 88 -8.87 10.02 -2.86
CA LEU A 88 -9.79 10.70 -3.80
C LEU A 88 -11.07 9.90 -4.04
N ALA A 89 -10.98 8.56 -4.08
CA ALA A 89 -12.16 7.70 -4.17
C ALA A 89 -13.07 7.85 -2.94
N LEU A 90 -12.47 7.85 -1.75
CA LEU A 90 -13.20 8.09 -0.50
C LEU A 90 -13.77 9.50 -0.44
N PHE A 91 -13.03 10.51 -0.90
CA PHE A 91 -13.52 11.89 -0.98
C PHE A 91 -14.79 11.96 -1.83
N GLY A 92 -14.78 11.38 -3.04
CA GLY A 92 -15.94 11.35 -3.92
C GLY A 92 -17.13 10.55 -3.36
N ALA A 93 -16.88 9.57 -2.48
CA ALA A 93 -17.90 8.75 -1.86
C ALA A 93 -18.54 9.40 -0.62
N LEU A 94 -17.75 10.11 0.17
CA LEU A 94 -18.12 10.61 1.49
C LEU A 94 -18.50 12.09 1.49
N VAL A 95 -17.97 12.88 0.55
CA VAL A 95 -18.24 14.31 0.45
C VAL A 95 -19.39 14.54 -0.53
N PRO A 96 -20.49 15.23 -0.11
CA PRO A 96 -21.59 15.58 -1.00
C PRO A 96 -21.11 16.36 -2.23
N LYS A 97 -21.72 16.13 -3.39
CA LYS A 97 -21.27 16.72 -4.68
C LYS A 97 -21.18 18.24 -4.62
N GLU A 98 -22.10 18.88 -3.90
CA GLU A 98 -22.17 20.34 -3.72
C GLU A 98 -20.99 20.90 -2.91
N GLN A 99 -20.24 20.03 -2.21
CA GLN A 99 -19.09 20.37 -1.37
C GLN A 99 -17.76 19.86 -1.93
N GLN A 100 -17.76 19.31 -3.15
CA GLN A 100 -16.54 18.76 -3.77
C GLN A 100 -15.66 19.84 -4.44
N GLU A 101 -16.17 21.07 -4.58
CA GLU A 101 -15.42 22.22 -5.08
C GLU A 101 -14.47 22.77 -4.00
N LEU A 102 -13.31 22.13 -3.87
CA LEU A 102 -12.26 22.53 -2.94
C LEU A 102 -10.98 22.98 -3.67
N PRO A 103 -10.18 23.86 -3.06
CA PRO A 103 -8.91 24.26 -3.63
C PRO A 103 -8.01 23.04 -3.92
N PRO A 104 -7.36 22.95 -5.10
CA PRO A 104 -6.52 21.80 -5.45
C PRO A 104 -5.44 21.48 -4.40
N GLY A 105 -4.90 22.52 -3.76
CA GLY A 105 -3.91 22.36 -2.68
C GLY A 105 -4.46 21.66 -1.44
N PHE A 106 -5.72 21.93 -1.09
CA PHE A 106 -6.38 21.25 0.03
C PHE A 106 -6.59 19.76 -0.28
N ILE A 107 -7.01 19.45 -1.51
CA ILE A 107 -7.23 18.06 -1.95
C ILE A 107 -5.91 17.28 -1.96
N SER A 108 -4.83 17.88 -2.45
CA SER A 108 -3.49 17.29 -2.43
C SER A 108 -2.98 17.05 -0.99
N LEU A 109 -3.20 18.01 -0.08
CA LEU A 109 -2.85 17.86 1.33
C LEU A 109 -3.64 16.72 1.98
N TYR A 110 -4.96 16.69 1.76
CA TYR A 110 -5.84 15.63 2.24
C TYR A 110 -5.39 14.25 1.75
N ALA A 111 -5.13 14.10 0.45
CA ALA A 111 -4.70 12.83 -0.12
C ALA A 111 -3.36 12.35 0.47
N THR A 112 -2.41 13.27 0.66
CA THR A 112 -1.12 12.98 1.28
C THR A 112 -1.27 12.59 2.75
N ALA A 113 -2.06 13.35 3.51
CA ALA A 113 -2.30 13.08 4.93
C ALA A 113 -3.02 11.75 5.15
N PHE A 114 -4.00 11.42 4.31
CA PHE A 114 -4.67 10.13 4.34
C PHE A 114 -3.69 8.98 4.08
N ALA A 115 -2.88 9.08 3.03
CA ALA A 115 -1.89 8.05 2.71
C ALA A 115 -0.88 7.85 3.86
N MET A 116 -0.39 8.94 4.46
CA MET A 116 0.52 8.87 5.60
C MET A 116 -0.12 8.25 6.84
N MET A 117 -1.40 8.53 7.12
CA MET A 117 -2.11 7.87 8.20
C MET A 117 -2.15 6.36 7.99
N CYS A 118 -2.44 5.91 6.76
CA CYS A 118 -2.41 4.49 6.42
C CYS A 118 -0.99 3.89 6.57
N GLY A 119 0.06 4.59 6.15
CA GLY A 119 1.45 4.15 6.34
C GLY A 119 1.82 4.00 7.83
N VAL A 120 1.43 4.95 8.68
CA VAL A 120 1.62 4.82 10.13
C VAL A 120 0.85 3.63 10.72
N LEU A 121 -0.39 3.40 10.27
CA LEU A 121 -1.16 2.23 10.70
C LEU A 121 -0.52 0.92 10.24
N TRP A 122 0.13 0.91 9.08
CA TRP A 122 0.90 -0.23 8.60
C TRP A 122 2.10 -0.51 9.51
N GLU A 123 2.87 0.52 9.88
CA GLU A 123 3.98 0.36 10.84
C GLU A 123 3.52 -0.14 12.22
N PHE A 124 2.34 0.28 12.69
CA PHE A 124 1.76 -0.27 13.92
C PHE A 124 1.43 -1.75 13.79
N TYR A 125 0.93 -2.17 12.63
CA TYR A 125 0.71 -3.59 12.34
C TYR A 125 2.03 -4.36 12.34
N GLU A 126 3.07 -3.85 11.68
CA GLU A 126 4.38 -4.51 11.63
C GLU A 126 5.01 -4.65 13.01
N PHE A 127 5.06 -3.55 13.76
CA PHE A 127 5.54 -3.54 15.14
C PHE A 127 4.78 -4.54 16.03
N THR A 128 3.47 -4.62 15.86
CA THR A 128 2.64 -5.58 16.60
C THR A 128 3.00 -7.02 16.24
N CYS A 129 3.16 -7.33 14.95
CA CYS A 129 3.56 -8.64 14.46
C CYS A 129 4.97 -9.05 14.91
N ASP A 130 5.90 -8.09 15.02
CA ASP A 130 7.26 -8.33 15.53
C ASP A 130 7.26 -8.79 16.99
N SER A 131 6.26 -8.36 17.77
CA SER A 131 6.05 -8.87 19.14
C SER A 131 5.65 -10.35 19.19
N PHE A 132 5.23 -10.94 18.06
CA PHE A 132 4.91 -12.36 17.91
C PHE A 132 6.03 -13.16 17.22
N GLY A 133 7.25 -12.62 17.18
CA GLY A 133 8.43 -13.31 16.65
C GLY A 133 8.62 -13.15 15.14
N MET A 134 7.97 -12.16 14.52
CA MET A 134 8.26 -11.75 13.15
C MET A 134 9.44 -10.75 13.11
N ASN A 135 9.76 -10.27 11.91
CA ASN A 135 10.82 -9.28 11.67
C ASN A 135 10.42 -8.39 10.49
N LEU A 136 9.18 -7.88 10.51
CA LEU A 136 8.58 -7.05 9.49
C LEU A 136 9.26 -5.67 9.44
N GLN A 137 9.54 -5.04 10.58
CA GLN A 137 10.31 -3.77 10.63
C GLN A 137 11.83 -3.97 10.48
N ARG A 138 12.26 -5.18 10.11
CA ARG A 138 13.66 -5.59 9.92
C ARG A 138 14.62 -5.15 11.02
N TYR A 139 14.17 -5.15 12.27
CA TYR A 139 14.99 -4.78 13.43
C TYR A 139 16.10 -5.81 13.73
N MET A 140 16.07 -6.98 13.08
CA MET A 140 17.13 -8.00 13.10
C MET A 140 17.71 -8.26 11.70
N ALA A 141 19.02 -8.49 11.64
CA ALA A 141 19.72 -8.92 10.43
C ALA A 141 20.74 -10.02 10.75
N ASN A 142 20.81 -11.06 9.92
CA ASN A 142 21.71 -12.21 10.10
C ASN A 142 21.62 -12.86 11.50
N GLY A 143 20.45 -12.87 12.11
CA GLY A 143 20.23 -13.43 13.46
C GLY A 143 20.68 -12.53 14.62
N HIS A 144 21.07 -11.28 14.35
CA HIS A 144 21.47 -10.31 15.36
C HIS A 144 20.53 -9.11 15.39
N MET A 145 20.27 -8.61 16.60
CA MET A 145 19.52 -7.36 16.82
C MET A 145 20.32 -6.17 16.31
N LEU A 146 19.69 -5.31 15.53
CA LEU A 146 20.22 -4.00 15.21
C LEU A 146 20.09 -3.07 16.44
N VAL A 147 20.99 -2.10 16.58
CA VAL A 147 21.04 -1.21 17.75
C VAL A 147 20.99 0.26 17.32
N GLY A 148 20.24 1.07 18.08
CA GLY A 148 20.12 2.50 17.86
C GLY A 148 19.45 2.81 16.52
N ARG A 149 19.95 3.83 15.80
CA ARG A 149 19.36 4.27 14.52
C ARG A 149 19.26 3.15 13.48
N ALA A 150 20.17 2.17 13.49
CA ALA A 150 20.15 1.08 12.52
C ALA A 150 18.85 0.26 12.59
N ALA A 151 18.30 0.03 13.79
CA ALA A 151 17.03 -0.67 13.98
C ALA A 151 15.81 0.15 13.52
N LEU A 152 15.96 1.47 13.36
CA LEU A 152 14.88 2.37 12.96
C LEU A 152 14.87 2.67 11.46
N MET A 153 15.95 2.30 10.74
CA MET A 153 16.13 2.70 9.34
C MET A 153 15.09 2.11 8.41
N ASP A 154 14.53 0.95 8.75
CA ASP A 154 13.55 0.28 7.91
C ASP A 154 12.21 1.02 7.93
N THR A 155 11.53 1.06 9.08
CA THR A 155 10.32 1.84 9.34
C THR A 155 10.42 3.28 8.86
N MET A 156 11.51 3.98 9.18
CA MET A 156 11.68 5.36 8.71
C MET A 156 11.82 5.43 7.19
N GLY A 157 12.46 4.44 6.57
CA GLY A 157 12.55 4.32 5.13
C GLY A 157 11.20 4.04 4.47
N ASP A 158 10.35 3.21 5.08
CA ASP A 158 9.00 2.91 4.59
C ASP A 158 8.11 4.15 4.64
N LEU A 159 8.06 4.82 5.79
CA LEU A 159 7.30 6.07 5.94
C LEU A 159 7.77 7.18 4.99
N ILE A 160 9.08 7.27 4.73
CA ILE A 160 9.63 8.23 3.74
C ILE A 160 9.23 7.81 2.32
N ALA A 161 9.29 6.53 1.97
CA ALA A 161 8.90 6.04 0.66
C ALA A 161 7.39 6.25 0.41
N ASP A 162 6.55 5.94 1.40
CA ASP A 162 5.11 6.21 1.38
C ASP A 162 4.85 7.71 1.19
N PHE A 163 5.55 8.57 1.93
CA PHE A 163 5.45 10.02 1.80
C PHE A 163 5.80 10.50 0.39
N ILE A 164 6.93 10.03 -0.17
CA ILE A 164 7.35 10.39 -1.53
C ILE A 164 6.31 9.95 -2.55
N GLY A 165 5.83 8.70 -2.46
CA GLY A 165 4.80 8.16 -3.35
C GLY A 165 3.52 8.99 -3.30
N ALA A 166 3.05 9.31 -2.09
CA ALA A 166 1.87 10.12 -1.86
C ALA A 166 2.02 11.55 -2.40
N VAL A 167 3.16 12.21 -2.14
CA VAL A 167 3.44 13.57 -2.61
C VAL A 167 3.56 13.64 -4.13
N VAL A 168 4.21 12.66 -4.76
CA VAL A 168 4.31 12.59 -6.22
C VAL A 168 2.91 12.48 -6.83
N PHE A 169 2.06 11.59 -6.31
CA PHE A 169 0.68 11.49 -6.74
C PHE A 169 -0.09 12.80 -6.50
N ALA A 170 0.02 13.39 -5.31
CA ALA A 170 -0.68 14.60 -4.92
C ALA A 170 -0.25 15.83 -5.76
N ALA A 171 1.01 15.90 -6.18
CA ALA A 171 1.52 16.93 -7.09
C ALA A 171 0.95 16.78 -8.50
N VAL A 172 0.87 15.54 -9.02
CA VAL A 172 0.17 15.27 -10.27
C VAL A 172 -1.31 15.64 -10.16
N ALA A 173 -1.98 15.24 -9.07
CA ALA A 173 -3.37 15.59 -8.82
C ALA A 173 -3.57 17.11 -8.80
N PHE A 174 -2.72 17.86 -8.08
CA PHE A 174 -2.77 19.32 -8.02
C PHE A 174 -2.77 19.96 -9.40
N VAL A 175 -1.81 19.57 -10.25
CA VAL A 175 -1.66 20.12 -11.60
C VAL A 175 -2.87 19.78 -12.47
N GLN A 176 -3.40 18.56 -12.36
CA GLN A 176 -4.51 18.12 -13.19
C GLN A 176 -5.84 18.75 -12.77
N ILE A 177 -6.11 18.82 -11.47
CA ILE A 177 -7.31 19.47 -10.92
C ILE A 177 -7.33 20.96 -11.27
N LYS A 178 -6.17 21.63 -11.19
CA LYS A 178 -6.06 23.05 -11.58
C LYS A 178 -6.38 23.29 -13.06
N LYS A 179 -6.12 22.30 -13.93
CA LYS A 179 -6.46 22.37 -15.37
C LYS A 179 -7.92 22.04 -15.62
N ASN A 180 -8.45 21.05 -14.91
CA ASN A 180 -9.82 20.57 -15.03
C ASN A 180 -10.21 19.84 -13.73
N ASP A 181 -11.08 20.44 -12.94
CA ASP A 181 -11.57 19.93 -11.65
C ASP A 181 -12.23 18.55 -11.76
N SER A 182 -12.94 18.28 -12.86
CA SER A 182 -13.57 16.99 -13.15
C SER A 182 -12.57 15.84 -13.30
N TRP A 183 -11.27 16.12 -13.40
CA TRP A 183 -10.23 15.08 -13.47
C TRP A 183 -10.29 14.12 -12.28
N MET A 184 -10.66 14.59 -11.08
CA MET A 184 -10.77 13.74 -9.88
C MET A 184 -11.86 12.69 -10.00
N GLN A 185 -12.91 12.94 -10.79
CA GLN A 185 -14.03 12.01 -10.94
C GLN A 185 -13.57 10.66 -11.52
N LYS A 186 -12.42 10.64 -12.22
CA LYS A 186 -11.77 9.40 -12.67
C LYS A 186 -11.38 8.46 -11.55
N PHE A 187 -11.27 8.95 -10.31
CA PHE A 187 -10.93 8.18 -9.13
C PHE A 187 -12.15 7.84 -8.27
N PHE A 188 -13.34 8.34 -8.61
CA PHE A 188 -14.52 8.05 -7.81
C PHE A 188 -14.96 6.61 -8.07
N PHE A 189 -15.60 6.01 -7.06
CA PHE A 189 -16.24 4.72 -7.28
C PHE A 189 -17.37 4.86 -8.28
N HIS A 190 -17.52 3.84 -9.12
CA HIS A 190 -18.62 3.77 -10.07
C HIS A 190 -19.65 2.77 -9.52
N LYS A 191 -20.92 3.10 -9.73
CA LYS A 191 -22.08 2.21 -9.51
C LYS A 191 -22.71 1.92 -10.89
N ASN A 192 -23.27 0.74 -11.07
CA ASN A 192 -24.01 0.43 -12.30
C ASN A 192 -25.45 0.93 -12.25
#